data_AF-A0AAV9UDD0-F1
#
_entry.id   AF-A0AAV9UDD0-F1
#
_cell.length_a   1.000
_cell.length_b   1.000
_cell.length_c   1.000
_cell.angle_alpha   90.00
_cell.angle_beta   90.00
_cell.angle_gamma   90.00
#
_symmetry.space_group_name_H-M   'P 1'
#
loop_
_entity.id
_entity.type
_entity.pdbx_description
1 polymer ?
#
loop_
_entity_poly.entity_id
_entity_poly.type
_entity_poly.pdbx_seq_one_letter_code
_entity_poly.pdbx_strand_id
1 'polypeptide(L)' 'MSGRATPAAAGGNSAARQVIDILHEISTLLNTNLDRTTLSLCVSLIENGVNPEALAAVIKELRRESARLREDE' A
#
# COMPACT_ATOMS: atom_id res chain seq x y z
N MET A 1 -3.52 21.77 44.63
CA MET A 1 -2.29 21.46 43.89
C MET A 1 -2.45 20.13 43.14
N SER A 2 -3.28 20.09 42.10
CA SER A 2 -3.44 18.88 41.27
C SER A 2 -2.87 19.18 39.89
N GLY A 3 -1.62 18.79 39.68
CA GLY A 3 -0.92 18.88 38.41
C GLY A 3 -1.51 17.88 37.43
N ARG A 4 -2.27 18.38 36.45
CA ARG A 4 -2.83 17.57 35.38
C ARG A 4 -1.70 17.16 34.44
N ALA A 5 -1.32 15.89 34.50
CA ALA A 5 -0.58 15.24 33.44
C ALA A 5 -1.38 15.37 32.12
N THR A 6 -0.75 15.86 31.07
CA THR A 6 -1.24 15.70 29.69
C THR A 6 -0.27 14.78 28.96
N PRO A 7 -0.75 13.66 28.39
CA PRO A 7 0.11 12.74 27.66
C PRO A 7 0.19 13.07 26.17
N ALA A 8 1.27 12.56 25.58
CA ALA A 8 1.39 12.09 24.19
C ALA A 8 1.65 13.11 23.07
N ALA A 9 2.93 13.26 22.75
CA ALA A 9 3.38 13.47 21.39
C ALA A 9 3.22 12.16 20.59
N ALA A 10 2.18 12.06 19.76
CA ALA A 10 1.94 10.92 18.85
C ALA A 10 1.60 11.38 17.42
N GLY A 11 2.27 12.44 16.93
CA GLY A 11 1.91 13.11 15.67
C GLY A 11 2.53 12.54 14.38
N GLY A 12 3.57 11.70 14.46
CA GLY A 12 4.32 11.26 13.27
C GLY A 12 3.74 10.06 12.51
N ASN A 13 3.03 9.16 13.18
CA ASN A 13 2.54 7.90 12.59
C ASN A 13 1.16 8.04 11.92
N SER A 14 0.50 9.19 12.09
CA SER A 14 -0.88 9.41 11.64
C SER A 14 -0.95 9.81 10.17
N ALA A 15 0.00 10.62 9.69
CA ALA A 15 0.00 11.12 8.31
C ALA A 15 0.29 10.02 7.28
N ALA A 16 1.32 9.19 7.51
CA ALA A 16 1.65 8.09 6.61
C ALA A 16 0.50 7.07 6.51
N ARG A 17 -0.17 6.77 7.64
CA ARG A 17 -1.33 5.89 7.66
C ARG A 17 -2.50 6.46 6.86
N GLN A 18 -2.76 7.76 7.01
CA GLN A 18 -3.81 8.45 6.27
C GLN A 18 -3.55 8.48 4.77
N VAL A 19 -2.30 8.65 4.33
CA VAL A 19 -1.93 8.57 2.91
C VAL A 19 -2.24 7.18 2.36
N ILE A 20 -1.84 6.11 3.05
CA ILE A 20 -2.13 4.74 2.63
C ILE A 20 -3.64 4.45 2.61
N ASP A 21 -4.40 5.00 3.56
CA ASP A 21 -5.87 4.89 3.58
C ASP A 21 -6.49 5.50 2.31
N ILE A 22 -6.09 6.73 1.96
CA ILE A 22 -6.57 7.43 0.76
C ILE A 22 -6.17 6.67 -0.51
N LEU A 23 -4.91 6.23 -0.61
CA LEU A 23 -4.44 5.48 -1.77
C LEU A 23 -5.17 4.14 -1.92
N HIS A 24 -5.53 3.49 -0.81
CA HIS A 24 -6.28 2.24 -0.85
C HIS A 24 -7.74 2.46 -1.29
N GLU A 25 -8.37 3.56 -0.89
CA GLU A 25 -9.68 3.95 -1.43
C GLU A 25 -9.63 4.18 -2.94
N ILE A 26 -8.63 4.92 -3.43
CA ILE A 26 -8.41 5.14 -4.87
C ILE A 26 -8.21 3.80 -5.59
N SER A 27 -7.36 2.92 -5.04
CA SER A 27 -7.11 1.56 -5.56
C SER A 27 -8.40 0.73 -5.69
N THR A 28 -9.29 0.85 -4.71
CA THR A 28 -10.57 0.15 -4.66
C THR A 28 -11.52 0.69 -5.73
N LEU A 29 -11.64 2.02 -5.86
CA LEU A 29 -12.48 2.67 -6.87
C LEU A 29 -12.03 2.31 -8.30
N LEU A 30 -10.71 2.18 -8.51
CA LEU A 30 -10.12 1.81 -9.80
C LEU A 30 -10.07 0.30 -10.04
N ASN A 31 -10.56 -0.52 -9.10
CA ASN A 31 -10.52 -1.98 -9.18
C ASN A 31 -9.13 -2.54 -9.52
N THR A 32 -8.08 -2.01 -8.89
CA THR A 32 -6.72 -2.54 -9.11
C THR A 32 -6.47 -3.85 -8.35
N ASN A 33 -7.35 -4.17 -7.39
CA ASN A 33 -7.28 -5.32 -6.50
C ASN A 33 -5.95 -5.37 -5.72
N LEU A 34 -5.39 -4.23 -5.32
CA LEU A 34 -4.23 -4.17 -4.43
C LEU A 34 -4.71 -4.01 -2.99
N ASP A 35 -4.39 -4.99 -2.14
CA ASP A 35 -4.58 -4.85 -0.70
C ASP A 35 -3.61 -3.82 -0.10
N ARG A 36 -3.88 -3.41 1.15
CA ARG A 36 -3.11 -2.38 1.85
C ARG A 36 -1.62 -2.70 1.98
N THR A 37 -1.27 -3.96 2.19
CA THR A 37 0.12 -4.39 2.34
C THR A 37 0.84 -4.30 1.00
N THR A 38 0.23 -4.85 -0.06
CA THR A 38 0.76 -4.80 -1.42
C THR A 38 0.91 -3.36 -1.91
N LEU A 39 -0.07 -2.50 -1.63
CA LEU A 39 -0.02 -1.08 -1.99
C LEU A 39 1.11 -0.34 -1.25
N SER A 40 1.27 -0.58 0.05
CA SER A 40 2.37 -0.01 0.84
C SER A 40 3.75 -0.41 0.30
N LEU A 41 3.89 -1.67 -0.14
CA LEU A 41 5.12 -2.14 -0.78
C LEU A 41 5.35 -1.45 -2.13
N CYS A 42 4.31 -1.28 -2.95
CA CYS A 42 4.41 -0.56 -4.22
C CYS A 42 4.86 0.89 -4.00
N VAL A 43 4.29 1.58 -3.02
CA VAL A 43 4.71 2.94 -2.64
C VAL A 43 6.18 2.96 -2.24
N SER A 44 6.60 2.02 -1.38
CA SER A 44 8.00 1.91 -0.95
C SER A 44 8.96 1.70 -2.13
N LEU A 45 8.59 0.84 -3.10
CA LEU A 45 9.40 0.60 -4.30
C LEU A 45 9.52 1.87 -5.16
N ILE A 46 8.41 2.58 -5.35
CA ILE A 46 8.37 3.82 -6.13
C ILE A 46 9.19 4.91 -5.44
N GLU A 47 9.12 5.04 -4.12
CA GLU A 47 9.94 5.96 -3.32
C GLU A 47 11.44 5.63 -3.42
N ASN A 48 11.79 4.36 -3.65
CA ASN A 48 13.16 3.91 -3.92
C ASN A 48 13.58 4.07 -5.40
N GLY A 49 12.76 4.72 -6.23
CA GLY A 49 13.09 5.05 -7.62
C GLY A 49 12.66 4.00 -8.66
N VAL A 50 11.86 3.02 -8.28
CA VAL A 50 11.29 2.06 -9.24
C VAL A 50 10.25 2.76 -10.11
N ASN A 51 10.33 2.57 -11.43
CA ASN A 51 9.32 3.09 -12.36
C ASN A 51 7.95 2.41 -12.12
N PRO A 52 6.86 3.19 -11.93
CA PRO A 52 5.54 2.65 -11.60
C PRO A 52 4.90 1.84 -12.74
N GLU A 53 5.18 2.18 -14.00
CA GLU A 53 4.65 1.48 -15.18
C GLU A 53 5.29 0.09 -15.32
N ALA A 54 6.60 0.01 -15.12
CA ALA A 54 7.35 -1.24 -15.09
C ALA A 54 6.90 -2.13 -13.92
N LEU A 55 6.70 -1.56 -12.73
CA LEU A 55 6.18 -2.28 -11.57
C LEU A 55 4.78 -2.84 -11.85
N ALA A 56 3.89 -2.05 -12.46
CA ALA A 56 2.57 -2.50 -12.85
C ALA A 56 2.61 -3.65 -13.86
N ALA A 57 3.54 -3.61 -14.83
CA ALA A 57 3.74 -4.70 -15.79
C ALA A 57 4.16 -6.01 -15.08
N VAL A 58 5.10 -5.93 -14.13
CA VAL A 58 5.55 -7.08 -13.34
C VAL A 58 4.41 -7.66 -12.51
N ILE A 59 3.62 -6.82 -11.81
CA ILE A 59 2.47 -7.28 -11.01
C ILE A 59 1.44 -8.01 -11.87
N LYS A 60 1.15 -7.48 -13.07
CA LYS A 60 0.21 -8.12 -14.01
C LYS A 60 0.72 -9.48 -14.48
N GLU A 61 2.01 -9.59 -14.81
CA GLU A 61 2.59 -10.86 -15.27
C GLU A 61 2.61 -11.89 -14.14
N LEU A 62 3.02 -11.51 -12.92
CA LEU A 62 2.99 -12.42 -11.77
C LEU A 62 1.58 -12.93 -11.45
N ARG A 63 0.56 -12.08 -11.56
CA ARG A 63 -0.85 -12.48 -11.38
C ARG A 63 -1.30 -13.46 -12.45
N ARG A 64 -0.92 -13.22 -13.71
CA ARG A 64 -1.23 -14.09 -14.84
C ARG A 64 -0.58 -15.47 -14.67
N GLU A 65 0.71 -15.52 -14.38
CA GLU A 65 1.42 -16.79 -14.15
C GLU A 65 0.87 -17.54 -12.94
N SER A 66 0.55 -16.85 -11.85
CA SER A 66 -0.08 -17.46 -10.67
C SER A 66 -1.45 -18.05 -10.97
N ALA A 67 -2.23 -17.43 -11.87
CA ALA A 67 -3.52 -17.95 -12.28
C ALA A 67 -3.35 -19.24 -13.11
N ARG A 68 -2.43 -19.23 -14.07
CA ARG A 68 -2.12 -20.40 -14.92
C ARG A 68 -1.66 -21.60 -14.09
N LEU A 69 -0.76 -21.38 -13.14
CA LEU A 69 -0.28 -22.45 -12.25
C LEU A 69 -1.39 -23.11 -11.42
N ARG A 70 -2.45 -22.36 -11.07
CA ARG A 70 -3.60 -22.90 -10.32
C ARG A 70 -4.60 -23.64 -11.23
N GLU A 71 -4.57 -23.38 -12.53
CA GLU A 71 -5.41 -24.08 -13.51
C GLU A 71 -4.80 -25.42 -13.93
N ASP A 72 -3.47 -25.54 -13.83
CA ASP A 72 -2.72 -26.75 -14.13
C ASP A 72 -2.71 -27.77 -12.96
N GLU A 73 -3.15 -27.35 -11.76
CA GLU A 73 -3.39 -28.21 -10.56
C GLU A 73 -4.78 -28.86 -10.57
#